data_AF-A0A4Q2X147-F1
#
_entry.id   AF-A0A4Q2X147-F1
#
_cell.length_a   1.000
_cell.length_b   1.000
_cell.length_c   1.000
_cell.angle_alpha   90.00
_cell.angle_beta   90.00
_cell.angle_gamma   90.00
#
_symmetry.space_group_name_H-M   'P 1'
#
loop_
_entity.id
_entity.type
_entity.pdbx_description
1 polymer ?
#
loop_
_entity_poly.entity_id
_entity_poly.type
_entity_poly.pdbx_seq_one_letter_code
_entity_poly.pdbx_strand_id
1 'polypeptide(L)'
;MHTVSTSSDGWKGLALDPLDAAAFHRYWDTVVEPILAAGGGHVGKSLKYLHTDSWELDTFNWTPTLPDEFRKRRGYDLIPWLPCLTGNVIVSRDLSQRFLADFRKTLADLAIDNHYRPFLQRAAKHNLGIHPEAGGPHYTNIDAQRTLGFTTIPTSEFWAEAKSHRTTDTTRFFVKQPASAAHTYARPLVAAEGFTTVGPHWQETLWDNLKPSFDMACTEGLNLLIWHAFVCSPEKMGIPGQQYFAGTHLNPNVTWWNQSAPFFTYLNRCQHMLQQGTFRADALVYYGDHTPNFSQSRSSDPAKLGPGYDYDVINEEAILTRLSVRNNLLTIENGPTYRLLTIPDHPSFSLPVLRKLHHLVH
;
A
#
# COMPACT_ATOMS: atom_id res chain seq x y z
N MET A 1 -4.85 -5.24 23.18
CA MET A 1 -3.40 -5.40 22.97
C MET A 1 -3.25 -6.45 21.89
N HIS A 2 -2.63 -6.09 20.78
CA HIS A 2 -2.55 -6.94 19.59
C HIS A 2 -1.27 -7.76 19.64
N THR A 3 -1.30 -8.99 19.12
CA THR A 3 -0.12 -9.88 19.06
C THR A 3 0.26 -10.15 17.63
N VAL A 4 1.55 -10.36 17.35
CA VAL A 4 2.00 -10.85 16.05
C VAL A 4 1.41 -12.24 15.76
N SER A 5 0.84 -12.43 14.57
CA SER A 5 0.13 -13.65 14.15
C SER A 5 1.11 -14.78 13.80
N THR A 6 2.19 -14.44 13.09
CA THR A 6 3.27 -15.34 12.69
C THR A 6 4.61 -14.83 13.21
N SER A 7 5.44 -15.72 13.75
CA SER A 7 6.76 -15.39 14.29
C SER A 7 7.66 -16.62 14.33
N SER A 8 8.98 -16.41 14.32
CA SER A 8 9.93 -17.47 14.67
C SER A 8 9.75 -17.92 16.13
N ASP A 9 10.24 -19.11 16.45
CA ASP A 9 10.20 -19.65 17.82
C ASP A 9 10.88 -18.69 18.79
N GLY A 10 10.20 -18.38 19.89
CA GLY A 10 10.67 -17.43 20.91
C GLY A 10 10.47 -15.95 20.58
N TRP A 11 9.93 -15.60 19.40
CA TRP A 11 9.70 -14.21 18.96
C TRP A 11 8.22 -13.80 18.97
N LYS A 12 7.36 -14.57 19.62
CA LYS A 12 5.95 -14.20 19.79
C LYS A 12 5.83 -13.07 20.83
N GLY A 13 5.04 -12.05 20.51
CA GLY A 13 4.87 -10.90 21.39
C GLY A 13 3.76 -9.96 20.94
N LEU A 14 3.72 -8.80 21.60
CA LEU A 14 2.79 -7.73 21.24
C LEU A 14 3.26 -7.03 19.97
N ALA A 15 2.30 -6.66 19.11
CA ALA A 15 2.56 -5.73 18.03
C ALA A 15 2.84 -4.33 18.60
N LEU A 16 3.74 -3.59 17.96
CA LEU A 16 4.03 -2.20 18.35
C LEU A 16 2.80 -1.30 18.11
N ASP A 17 2.67 -0.24 18.90
CA ASP A 17 1.67 0.80 18.65
C ASP A 17 2.11 1.65 17.45
N PRO A 18 1.41 1.59 16.31
CA PRO A 18 1.80 2.33 15.11
C PRO A 18 1.45 3.83 15.21
N LEU A 19 0.66 4.22 16.20
CA LEU A 19 0.27 5.61 16.43
C LEU A 19 1.29 6.36 17.30
N ASP A 20 2.27 5.68 17.89
CA ASP A 20 3.28 6.26 18.79
C ASP A 20 4.69 6.17 18.19
N ALA A 21 5.28 7.33 17.88
CA ALA A 21 6.63 7.41 17.32
C ALA A 21 7.69 6.87 18.28
N ALA A 22 7.51 7.03 19.59
CA ALA A 22 8.42 6.50 20.59
C ALA A 22 8.37 4.97 20.61
N ALA A 23 7.19 4.36 20.41
CA ALA A 23 7.06 2.92 20.26
C ALA A 23 7.78 2.42 19.01
N PHE A 24 7.60 3.08 17.87
CA PHE A 24 8.33 2.76 16.64
C PHE A 24 9.85 2.85 16.83
N HIS A 25 10.36 3.94 17.43
CA HIS A 25 11.79 4.10 17.64
C HIS A 25 12.38 3.05 18.58
N ARG A 26 11.70 2.72 19.69
CA ARG A 26 12.13 1.62 20.56
C ARG A 26 12.18 0.29 19.82
N TYR A 27 11.15 -0.02 19.02
CA TYR A 27 11.14 -1.23 18.19
C TYR A 27 12.30 -1.25 17.20
N TRP A 28 12.54 -0.14 16.49
CA TRP A 28 13.66 -0.02 15.56
C TRP A 28 14.99 -0.30 16.27
N ASP A 29 15.27 0.40 17.37
CA ASP A 29 16.54 0.32 18.08
C ASP A 29 16.78 -1.07 18.70
N THR A 30 15.70 -1.74 19.11
CA THR A 30 15.77 -3.05 19.78
C THR A 30 15.79 -4.22 18.80
N VAL A 31 15.15 -4.09 17.64
CA VAL A 31 14.92 -5.21 16.70
C VAL A 31 15.59 -4.97 15.35
N VAL A 32 15.30 -3.84 14.70
CA VAL A 32 15.75 -3.60 13.33
C VAL A 32 17.24 -3.28 13.29
N GLU A 33 17.72 -2.40 14.17
CA GLU A 33 19.13 -1.98 14.20
C GLU A 33 20.08 -3.18 14.44
N PRO A 34 19.81 -4.11 15.37
CA PRO A 34 20.62 -5.33 15.51
C PRO A 34 20.62 -6.23 14.28
N ILE A 35 19.48 -6.37 13.57
CA ILE A 35 19.41 -7.14 12.32
C ILE A 35 20.29 -6.50 11.25
N LEU A 36 20.24 -5.18 11.12
CA LEU A 36 21.11 -4.45 10.19
C LEU A 36 22.59 -4.60 10.57
N ALA A 37 22.92 -4.48 11.85
CA ALA A 37 24.29 -4.70 12.34
C ALA A 37 24.80 -6.11 12.00
N ALA A 38 23.97 -7.14 12.15
CA ALA A 38 24.29 -8.51 11.76
C ALA A 38 24.46 -8.68 10.24
N GLY A 39 23.75 -7.88 9.43
CA GLY A 39 23.95 -7.81 7.99
C GLY A 39 25.30 -7.22 7.57
N GLY A 40 25.97 -6.46 8.45
CA GLY A 40 27.34 -5.98 8.24
C GLY A 40 27.54 -5.27 6.90
N GLY A 41 28.59 -5.65 6.17
CA GLY A 41 28.96 -5.02 4.89
C GLY A 41 27.97 -5.19 3.74
N HIS A 42 26.89 -5.95 3.93
CA HIS A 42 25.82 -6.15 2.95
C HIS A 42 24.75 -5.05 2.98
N VAL A 43 24.60 -4.35 4.11
CA VAL A 43 23.63 -3.26 4.29
C VAL A 43 23.95 -2.11 3.34
N GLY A 44 22.94 -1.67 2.59
CA GLY A 44 23.07 -0.63 1.58
C GLY A 44 23.75 -1.09 0.28
N LYS A 45 24.11 -2.38 0.17
CA LYS A 45 24.75 -2.98 -1.03
C LYS A 45 23.90 -4.09 -1.63
N SER A 46 23.88 -5.26 -1.00
CA SER A 46 23.07 -6.41 -1.43
C SER A 46 21.75 -6.47 -0.66
N LEU A 47 21.76 -6.10 0.63
CA LEU A 47 20.55 -5.75 1.36
C LEU A 47 20.23 -4.29 1.07
N LYS A 48 19.20 -4.04 0.26
CA LYS A 48 18.82 -2.69 -0.19
C LYS A 48 17.49 -2.21 0.34
N TYR A 49 16.67 -3.11 0.89
CA TYR A 49 15.30 -2.79 1.23
C TYR A 49 14.87 -3.43 2.54
N LEU A 50 13.97 -2.74 3.23
CA LEU A 50 13.19 -3.29 4.33
C LEU A 50 11.73 -3.41 3.90
N HIS A 51 11.07 -4.44 4.40
CA HIS A 51 9.70 -4.76 4.06
C HIS A 51 8.89 -4.96 5.34
N THR A 52 7.67 -4.44 5.34
CA THR A 52 6.63 -4.79 6.29
C THR A 52 5.43 -5.22 5.48
N ASP A 53 4.90 -6.38 5.80
CA ASP A 53 3.78 -7.00 5.10
C ASP A 53 2.49 -6.15 5.20
N SER A 54 1.42 -6.67 4.63
CA SER A 54 0.11 -6.04 4.70
C SER A 54 -0.44 -6.00 6.13
N TRP A 55 -1.38 -5.09 6.36
CA TRP A 55 -1.84 -4.80 7.71
C TRP A 55 -2.85 -5.83 8.22
N GLU A 56 -2.43 -6.73 9.11
CA GLU A 56 -3.30 -7.75 9.71
C GLU A 56 -3.65 -7.50 11.20
N LEU A 57 -3.30 -6.33 11.75
CA LEU A 57 -3.65 -6.02 13.14
C LEU A 57 -5.11 -5.57 13.25
N ASP A 58 -5.77 -6.04 14.30
CA ASP A 58 -7.08 -5.58 14.73
C ASP A 58 -7.13 -4.05 14.93
N THR A 59 -8.35 -3.51 15.03
CA THR A 59 -8.59 -2.08 15.16
C THR A 59 -7.82 -1.46 16.34
N PHE A 60 -7.08 -0.38 16.06
CA PHE A 60 -6.44 0.50 17.03
C PHE A 60 -7.13 1.87 16.97
N ASN A 61 -7.55 2.38 18.12
CA ASN A 61 -8.30 3.63 18.22
C ASN A 61 -7.80 4.55 19.33
N TRP A 62 -6.68 4.23 19.98
CA TRP A 62 -6.14 5.02 21.07
C TRP A 62 -4.63 4.87 21.19
N THR A 63 -3.97 5.97 21.54
CA THR A 63 -2.58 6.00 21.98
C THR A 63 -2.45 7.12 23.03
N PRO A 64 -1.51 7.05 24.00
CA PRO A 64 -1.40 8.06 25.06
C PRO A 64 -1.23 9.50 24.55
N THR A 65 -0.62 9.68 23.38
CA THR A 65 -0.38 11.01 22.77
C THR A 65 -1.57 11.54 21.96
N LEU A 66 -2.62 10.72 21.77
CA LEU A 66 -3.76 11.07 20.92
C LEU A 66 -4.44 12.38 21.33
N PRO A 67 -4.64 12.70 22.63
CA PRO A 67 -5.31 13.95 22.98
C PRO A 67 -4.59 15.21 22.52
N ASP A 68 -3.28 15.25 22.69
CA ASP A 68 -2.47 16.41 22.32
C ASP A 68 -2.30 16.51 20.80
N GLU A 69 -2.07 15.37 20.14
CA GLU A 69 -2.00 15.31 18.68
C GLU A 69 -3.33 15.69 18.01
N PHE A 70 -4.47 15.23 18.56
CA PHE A 70 -5.79 15.62 18.08
C PHE A 70 -5.98 17.13 18.20
N ARG A 71 -5.72 17.71 19.38
CA ARG A 71 -5.86 19.16 19.61
C ARG A 71 -4.99 19.97 18.66
N LYS A 72 -3.73 19.56 18.47
CA LYS A 72 -2.78 20.20 17.56
C LYS A 72 -3.25 20.15 16.10
N ARG A 73 -3.82 19.02 15.67
CA ARG A 73 -4.15 18.77 14.26
C ARG A 73 -5.54 19.25 13.87
N ARG A 74 -6.51 19.22 14.79
CA ARG A 74 -7.92 19.51 14.54
C ARG A 74 -8.37 20.84 15.16
N GLY A 75 -7.60 21.38 16.11
CA GLY A 75 -7.81 22.72 16.67
C GLY A 75 -8.81 22.78 17.83
N TYR A 76 -9.25 21.64 18.38
CA TYR A 76 -10.15 21.59 19.53
C TYR A 76 -9.90 20.34 20.39
N ASP A 77 -10.45 20.32 21.61
CA ASP A 77 -10.28 19.22 22.55
C ASP A 77 -11.23 18.05 22.24
N LEU A 78 -10.71 16.82 22.12
CA LEU A 78 -11.54 15.62 21.95
C LEU A 78 -12.24 15.18 23.23
N ILE A 79 -11.76 15.56 24.43
CA ILE A 79 -12.24 14.98 25.71
C ILE A 79 -13.77 15.13 25.87
N PRO A 80 -14.40 16.28 25.59
CA PRO A 80 -15.86 16.43 25.66
C PRO A 80 -16.64 15.55 24.68
N TRP A 81 -15.98 15.06 23.63
CA TRP A 81 -16.59 14.30 22.53
C TRP A 81 -16.34 12.80 22.63
N LEU A 82 -15.53 12.33 23.58
CA LEU A 82 -15.27 10.90 23.79
C LEU A 82 -16.54 10.03 23.91
N PRO A 83 -17.68 10.49 24.47
CA PRO A 83 -18.91 9.69 24.47
C PRO A 83 -19.41 9.30 23.07
N CYS A 84 -19.02 10.04 22.01
CA CYS A 84 -19.34 9.65 20.64
C CYS A 84 -18.68 8.34 20.22
N LEU A 85 -17.54 7.97 20.80
CA LEU A 85 -16.85 6.70 20.51
C LEU A 85 -17.66 5.49 21.00
N THR A 86 -18.56 5.69 21.97
CA THR A 86 -19.46 4.65 22.49
C THR A 86 -20.89 4.83 21.98
N GLY A 87 -21.08 5.60 20.90
CA GLY A 87 -22.38 5.77 20.22
C GLY A 87 -23.28 6.89 20.76
N ASN A 88 -22.82 7.70 21.72
CA ASN A 88 -23.64 8.83 22.22
C ASN A 88 -23.59 10.02 21.26
N VAL A 89 -24.74 10.70 21.13
CA VAL A 89 -24.82 11.94 20.36
C VAL A 89 -24.52 13.11 21.28
N ILE A 90 -23.48 13.88 20.93
CA ILE A 90 -23.11 15.12 21.61
C ILE A 90 -23.55 16.30 20.76
N VAL A 91 -24.39 17.17 21.33
CA VAL A 91 -25.03 18.34 20.69
C VAL A 91 -25.98 17.99 19.53
N SER A 92 -25.49 17.34 18.47
CA SER A 92 -26.30 16.89 17.33
C SER A 92 -25.62 15.73 16.59
N ARG A 93 -26.39 15.02 15.76
CA ARG A 93 -25.86 13.93 14.92
C ARG A 93 -24.78 14.42 13.97
N ASP A 94 -24.98 15.57 13.34
CA ASP A 94 -24.02 16.17 12.41
C ASP A 94 -22.68 16.46 13.10
N LEU A 95 -22.69 17.14 14.26
CA LEU A 95 -21.46 17.46 14.98
C LEU A 95 -20.76 16.21 15.51
N SER A 96 -21.52 15.22 16.00
CA SER A 96 -20.96 13.94 16.43
C SER A 96 -20.27 13.20 15.27
N GLN A 97 -20.85 13.22 14.06
CA GLN A 97 -20.23 12.58 12.89
C GLN A 97 -18.98 13.32 12.40
N ARG A 98 -18.96 14.66 12.47
CA ARG A 98 -17.75 15.45 12.18
C ARG A 98 -16.63 15.13 13.15
N PHE A 99 -16.94 15.04 14.45
CA PHE A 99 -15.95 14.60 15.44
C PHE A 99 -15.41 13.20 15.12
N LEU A 100 -16.27 12.23 14.81
CA LEU A 100 -15.83 10.88 14.47
C LEU A 100 -14.97 10.85 13.19
N ALA A 101 -15.25 11.71 12.22
CA ALA A 101 -14.42 11.86 11.02
C ALA A 101 -13.04 12.44 11.36
N ASP A 102 -12.98 13.51 12.15
CA ASP A 102 -11.73 14.11 12.63
C ASP A 102 -10.90 13.14 13.48
N PHE A 103 -11.58 12.31 14.28
CA PHE A 103 -10.96 11.26 15.08
C PHE A 103 -10.29 10.21 14.20
N ARG A 104 -11.02 9.63 13.23
CA ARG A 104 -10.43 8.67 12.28
C ARG A 104 -9.31 9.27 11.46
N LYS A 105 -9.47 10.50 10.96
CA LYS A 105 -8.42 11.20 10.21
C LYS A 105 -7.17 11.42 11.06
N THR A 106 -7.33 11.74 12.35
CA THR A 106 -6.19 11.87 13.28
C THR A 106 -5.47 10.54 13.48
N LEU A 107 -6.19 9.42 13.61
CA LEU A 107 -5.55 8.10 13.72
C LEU A 107 -4.76 7.74 12.46
N ALA A 108 -5.31 7.99 11.26
CA ALA A 108 -4.59 7.79 10.00
C ALA A 108 -3.35 8.66 9.90
N ASP A 109 -3.49 9.95 10.23
CA ASP A 109 -2.39 10.91 10.26
C ASP A 109 -1.25 10.41 11.16
N LEU A 110 -1.58 9.89 12.34
CA LEU A 110 -0.61 9.35 13.29
C LEU A 110 0.06 8.08 12.77
N ALA A 111 -0.68 7.12 12.21
CA ALA A 111 -0.09 5.92 11.64
C ALA A 111 0.95 6.26 10.55
N ILE A 112 0.68 7.25 9.71
CA ILE A 112 1.60 7.70 8.68
C ILE A 112 2.81 8.43 9.28
N ASP A 113 2.56 9.43 10.13
CA ASP A 113 3.61 10.33 10.64
C ASP A 113 4.50 9.68 11.71
N ASN A 114 4.00 8.67 12.43
CA ASN A 114 4.69 8.03 13.55
C ASN A 114 5.23 6.62 13.23
N HIS A 115 4.77 5.98 12.14
CA HIS A 115 5.28 4.69 11.69
C HIS A 115 5.98 4.78 10.33
N TYR A 116 5.24 5.03 9.25
CA TYR A 116 5.78 4.93 7.88
C TYR A 116 6.82 6.00 7.54
N ARG A 117 6.57 7.25 7.92
CA ARG A 117 7.53 8.34 7.69
C ARG A 117 8.84 8.12 8.47
N PRO A 118 8.83 7.80 9.78
CA PRO A 118 10.04 7.39 10.50
C PRO A 118 10.71 6.16 9.92
N PHE A 119 9.94 5.17 9.45
CA PHE A 119 10.49 3.96 8.83
C PHE A 119 11.32 4.30 7.58
N LEU A 120 10.75 5.08 6.68
CA LEU A 120 11.45 5.55 5.48
C LEU A 120 12.72 6.35 5.86
N GLN A 121 12.61 7.27 6.82
CA GLN A 121 13.74 8.11 7.25
C GLN A 121 14.87 7.30 7.91
N ARG A 122 14.54 6.31 8.74
CA ARG A 122 15.56 5.49 9.41
C ARG A 122 16.20 4.49 8.46
N ALA A 123 15.44 3.90 7.52
CA ALA A 123 15.99 3.06 6.45
C ALA A 123 16.98 3.84 5.58
N ALA A 124 16.64 5.08 5.20
CA ALA A 124 17.50 5.93 4.38
C ALA A 124 18.87 6.21 5.01
N LYS A 125 18.98 6.29 6.36
CA LYS A 125 20.26 6.45 7.07
C LYS A 125 21.23 5.29 6.85
N HIS A 126 20.70 4.11 6.49
CA HIS A 126 21.46 2.91 6.16
C HIS A 126 21.62 2.68 4.66
N ASN A 127 21.30 3.69 3.83
CA ASN A 127 21.23 3.56 2.37
C ASN A 127 20.24 2.47 1.91
N LEU A 128 19.14 2.31 2.64
CA LEU A 128 18.06 1.37 2.34
C LEU A 128 16.80 2.11 1.91
N GLY A 129 16.04 1.49 1.01
CA GLY A 129 14.64 1.84 0.75
C GLY A 129 13.68 1.00 1.59
N ILE A 130 12.39 1.30 1.47
CA ILE A 130 11.30 0.47 2.03
C ILE A 130 10.24 0.18 0.96
N HIS A 131 9.65 -1.01 1.00
CA HIS A 131 8.51 -1.37 0.14
C HIS A 131 7.38 -2.08 0.91
N PRO A 132 6.77 -1.44 1.93
CA PRO A 132 5.64 -2.02 2.65
C PRO A 132 4.40 -2.21 1.77
N GLU A 133 3.57 -3.21 2.10
CA GLU A 133 2.22 -3.33 1.53
C GLU A 133 1.22 -2.40 2.24
N ALA A 134 1.62 -1.13 2.38
CA ALA A 134 1.05 -0.18 3.33
C ALA A 134 -0.41 0.20 3.06
N GLY A 135 -0.90 -0.10 1.86
CA GLY A 135 -2.24 0.28 1.40
C GLY A 135 -3.26 -0.84 1.40
N GLY A 136 -2.93 -2.07 1.76
CA GLY A 136 -3.88 -3.18 1.64
C GLY A 136 -3.20 -4.48 1.21
N PRO A 137 -3.96 -5.58 1.15
CA PRO A 137 -5.39 -5.65 0.78
C PRO A 137 -6.36 -5.42 1.94
N HIS A 138 -5.86 -5.49 3.17
CA HIS A 138 -6.68 -5.40 4.38
C HIS A 138 -6.98 -3.94 4.72
N TYR A 139 -8.27 -3.62 4.86
CA TYR A 139 -8.72 -2.29 5.19
C TYR A 139 -8.41 -1.95 6.65
N THR A 140 -7.70 -0.84 6.85
CA THR A 140 -7.39 -0.26 8.16
C THR A 140 -7.66 1.24 8.15
N ASN A 141 -7.63 1.91 9.31
CA ASN A 141 -7.93 3.34 9.44
C ASN A 141 -6.79 4.22 8.91
N ILE A 142 -6.57 4.21 7.59
CA ILE A 142 -5.55 5.00 6.89
C ILE A 142 -6.10 5.67 5.62
N ASP A 143 -5.38 6.68 5.14
CA ASP A 143 -5.42 7.16 3.75
C ASP A 143 -4.38 6.37 2.95
N ALA A 144 -4.82 5.40 2.16
CA ALA A 144 -3.91 4.42 1.57
C ALA A 144 -2.95 5.01 0.54
N GLN A 145 -3.40 5.95 -0.30
CA GLN A 145 -2.52 6.64 -1.26
C GLN A 145 -1.44 7.44 -0.54
N ARG A 146 -1.79 8.12 0.57
CA ARG A 146 -0.82 8.85 1.38
C ARG A 146 0.20 7.92 2.00
N THR A 147 -0.25 6.82 2.62
CA THR A 147 0.63 5.85 3.26
C THR A 147 1.63 5.28 2.26
N LEU A 148 1.17 4.90 1.06
CA LEU A 148 2.02 4.41 -0.03
C LEU A 148 2.98 5.49 -0.55
N GLY A 149 2.59 6.77 -0.50
CA GLY A 149 3.47 7.90 -0.84
C GLY A 149 4.71 8.04 0.06
N PHE A 150 4.64 7.54 1.29
CA PHE A 150 5.76 7.46 2.25
C PHE A 150 6.55 6.15 2.16
N THR A 151 6.63 5.55 0.98
CA THR A 151 7.45 4.37 0.70
C THR A 151 8.46 4.65 -0.42
N THR A 152 9.49 3.80 -0.55
CA THR A 152 10.42 3.89 -1.70
C THR A 152 9.81 3.25 -2.95
N ILE A 153 9.13 2.11 -2.76
CA ILE A 153 8.40 1.41 -3.80
C ILE A 153 6.99 1.13 -3.26
N PRO A 154 5.96 1.85 -3.75
CA PRO A 154 4.57 1.51 -3.46
C PRO A 154 4.30 0.06 -3.83
N THR A 155 3.84 -0.71 -2.83
CA THR A 155 3.65 -2.15 -2.94
C THR A 155 2.25 -2.53 -2.46
N SER A 156 1.65 -3.54 -3.09
CA SER A 156 0.48 -4.25 -2.60
C SER A 156 0.60 -5.70 -3.09
N GLU A 157 -0.49 -6.34 -3.45
CA GLU A 157 -0.50 -7.75 -3.83
C GLU A 157 -1.48 -8.04 -4.96
N PHE A 158 -1.29 -9.20 -5.59
CA PHE A 158 -2.29 -9.86 -6.40
C PHE A 158 -2.20 -11.38 -6.31
N TRP A 159 -3.32 -12.04 -6.54
CA TRP A 159 -3.48 -13.47 -6.32
C TRP A 159 -3.70 -14.20 -7.65
N ALA A 160 -2.98 -15.31 -7.82
CA ALA A 160 -3.30 -16.23 -8.90
C ALA A 160 -4.65 -16.90 -8.65
N GLU A 161 -5.27 -17.38 -9.72
CA GLU A 161 -6.60 -17.99 -9.60
C GLU A 161 -6.49 -19.29 -8.79
N ALA A 162 -7.31 -19.40 -7.76
CA ALA A 162 -7.45 -20.60 -6.95
C ALA A 162 -8.94 -20.97 -6.84
N LYS A 163 -9.22 -22.27 -6.69
CA LYS A 163 -10.61 -22.77 -6.66
C LYS A 163 -11.38 -22.40 -5.39
N SER A 164 -10.69 -22.06 -4.31
CA SER A 164 -11.28 -21.98 -2.96
C SER A 164 -11.11 -20.64 -2.23
N HIS A 165 -10.16 -19.81 -2.66
CA HIS A 165 -9.88 -18.53 -2.00
C HIS A 165 -9.61 -17.47 -3.07
N ARG A 166 -10.19 -16.28 -2.90
CA ARG A 166 -10.11 -15.17 -3.86
C ARG A 166 -10.42 -15.65 -5.29
N THR A 167 -11.62 -16.17 -5.48
CA THR A 167 -12.08 -16.82 -6.71
C THR A 167 -12.56 -15.84 -7.79
N THR A 168 -12.55 -14.53 -7.51
CA THR A 168 -13.00 -13.47 -8.43
C THR A 168 -11.91 -12.43 -8.62
N ASP A 169 -11.85 -11.80 -9.78
CA ASP A 169 -10.84 -10.76 -10.06
C ASP A 169 -10.90 -9.59 -9.06
N THR A 170 -12.11 -9.21 -8.63
CA THR A 170 -12.33 -8.17 -7.62
C THR A 170 -11.72 -8.47 -6.25
N THR A 171 -11.45 -9.74 -5.96
CA THR A 171 -10.83 -10.18 -4.70
C THR A 171 -9.37 -10.60 -4.89
N ARG A 172 -8.86 -10.54 -6.12
CA ARG A 172 -7.50 -10.97 -6.48
C ARG A 172 -6.55 -9.84 -6.77
N PHE A 173 -7.01 -8.70 -7.30
CA PHE A 173 -6.14 -7.64 -7.80
C PHE A 173 -6.26 -6.34 -7.00
N PHE A 174 -5.17 -5.90 -6.37
CA PHE A 174 -5.09 -4.67 -5.55
C PHE A 174 -4.04 -3.68 -6.08
N VAL A 175 -3.69 -3.77 -7.36
CA VAL A 175 -2.50 -3.11 -7.94
C VAL A 175 -2.76 -1.66 -8.38
N LYS A 176 -4.00 -1.27 -8.74
CA LYS A 176 -4.28 0.12 -9.14
C LYS A 176 -3.94 1.14 -8.06
N GLN A 177 -4.04 0.72 -6.80
CA GLN A 177 -3.77 1.55 -5.65
C GLN A 177 -2.29 1.94 -5.52
N PRO A 178 -1.33 0.99 -5.40
CA PRO A 178 0.10 1.35 -5.43
C PRO A 178 0.52 1.97 -6.75
N ALA A 179 -0.11 1.64 -7.89
CA ALA A 179 0.17 2.30 -9.15
C ALA A 179 -0.14 3.81 -9.10
N SER A 180 -1.35 4.16 -8.67
CA SER A 180 -1.76 5.57 -8.50
C SER A 180 -0.86 6.33 -7.53
N ALA A 181 -0.44 5.67 -6.44
CA ALA A 181 0.45 6.27 -5.45
C ALA A 181 1.85 6.49 -6.05
N ALA A 182 2.38 5.51 -6.77
CA ALA A 182 3.67 5.66 -7.45
C ALA A 182 3.63 6.83 -8.44
N HIS A 183 2.60 6.91 -9.26
CA HIS A 183 2.46 7.97 -10.25
C HIS A 183 2.33 9.37 -9.60
N THR A 184 1.44 9.52 -8.62
CA THR A 184 1.19 10.83 -7.95
C THR A 184 2.33 11.27 -7.03
N TYR A 185 3.14 10.34 -6.52
CA TYR A 185 4.38 10.61 -5.76
C TYR A 185 5.66 10.51 -6.60
N ALA A 186 5.55 10.39 -7.93
CA ALA A 186 6.65 10.30 -8.88
C ALA A 186 7.70 9.20 -8.55
N ARG A 187 7.20 8.00 -8.22
CA ARG A 187 8.01 6.79 -8.04
C ARG A 187 8.00 5.98 -9.35
N PRO A 188 9.17 5.47 -9.78
CA PRO A 188 9.26 4.72 -11.02
C PRO A 188 8.76 3.27 -10.91
N LEU A 189 8.73 2.72 -9.69
CA LEU A 189 8.42 1.33 -9.44
C LEU A 189 7.07 1.18 -8.74
N VAL A 190 6.29 0.21 -9.22
CA VAL A 190 5.04 -0.28 -8.64
C VAL A 190 5.25 -1.76 -8.42
N ALA A 191 5.37 -2.16 -7.15
CA ALA A 191 5.55 -3.56 -6.81
C ALA A 191 4.24 -4.22 -6.43
N ALA A 192 4.17 -5.53 -6.63
CA ALA A 192 3.18 -6.34 -5.96
C ALA A 192 3.73 -7.71 -5.59
N GLU A 193 3.36 -8.19 -4.41
CA GLU A 193 3.40 -9.60 -4.08
C GLU A 193 2.46 -10.36 -5.03
N GLY A 194 2.98 -11.37 -5.72
CA GLY A 194 2.18 -12.32 -6.49
C GLY A 194 3.03 -13.53 -6.80
N PHE A 195 2.55 -14.73 -6.97
CA PHE A 195 1.21 -15.15 -7.33
C PHE A 195 0.60 -15.89 -6.15
N THR A 196 0.15 -15.16 -5.14
CA THR A 196 -0.31 -15.80 -3.92
C THR A 196 -1.54 -16.68 -4.22
N THR A 197 -1.56 -17.91 -3.71
CA THR A 197 -2.68 -18.84 -3.86
C THR A 197 -2.97 -19.56 -2.55
N VAL A 198 -4.26 -19.74 -2.24
CA VAL A 198 -4.71 -20.57 -1.11
C VAL A 198 -5.76 -21.55 -1.62
N GLY A 199 -5.49 -22.83 -1.45
CA GLY A 199 -6.31 -23.91 -1.95
C GLY A 199 -5.51 -25.20 -2.15
N PRO A 200 -5.98 -26.11 -3.03
CA PRO A 200 -5.22 -27.29 -3.39
C PRO A 200 -3.82 -26.91 -3.87
N HIS A 201 -2.79 -27.49 -3.24
CA HIS A 201 -1.41 -27.27 -3.64
C HIS A 201 -1.14 -27.86 -5.03
N TRP A 202 -0.21 -27.26 -5.77
CA TRP A 202 0.27 -27.75 -7.07
C TRP A 202 -0.78 -27.70 -8.18
N GLN A 203 -1.71 -26.75 -8.10
CA GLN A 203 -2.75 -26.53 -9.13
C GLN A 203 -2.35 -25.46 -10.16
N GLU A 204 -1.29 -24.70 -9.89
CA GLU A 204 -0.85 -23.57 -10.69
C GLU A 204 -0.02 -24.01 -11.89
N THR A 205 -0.22 -23.31 -12.99
CA THR A 205 0.32 -23.68 -14.30
C THR A 205 0.58 -22.41 -15.12
N LEU A 206 1.61 -22.41 -15.97
CA LEU A 206 2.20 -21.16 -16.47
C LEU A 206 1.31 -20.37 -17.46
N TRP A 207 0.81 -21.03 -18.51
CA TRP A 207 0.01 -20.47 -19.61
C TRP A 207 -1.43 -19.93 -19.34
N ASP A 208 -2.28 -20.57 -18.54
CA ASP A 208 -3.69 -20.25 -18.28
C ASP A 208 -3.97 -19.76 -16.84
N ASN A 209 -2.97 -19.78 -15.96
CA ASN A 209 -3.09 -19.32 -14.58
C ASN A 209 -2.10 -18.20 -14.25
N LEU A 210 -0.78 -18.48 -14.20
CA LEU A 210 0.20 -17.46 -13.79
C LEU A 210 0.34 -16.34 -14.82
N LYS A 211 0.48 -16.68 -16.12
CA LYS A 211 0.60 -15.69 -17.19
C LYS A 211 -0.59 -14.71 -17.23
N PRO A 212 -1.86 -15.15 -17.35
CA PRO A 212 -2.98 -14.20 -17.39
C PRO A 212 -3.13 -13.41 -16.09
N SER A 213 -2.78 -13.97 -14.93
CA SER A 213 -2.77 -13.23 -13.66
C SER A 213 -1.74 -12.09 -13.68
N PHE A 214 -0.53 -12.35 -14.17
CA PHE A 214 0.51 -11.34 -14.33
C PHE A 214 0.10 -10.26 -15.32
N ASP A 215 -0.46 -10.67 -16.46
CA ASP A 215 -0.88 -9.74 -17.51
C ASP A 215 -1.96 -8.78 -16.98
N MET A 216 -2.95 -9.30 -16.23
CA MET A 216 -3.96 -8.48 -15.55
C MET A 216 -3.32 -7.51 -14.56
N ALA A 217 -2.41 -7.97 -13.70
CA ALA A 217 -1.70 -7.09 -12.77
C ALA A 217 -0.91 -5.99 -13.49
N CYS A 218 -0.29 -6.30 -14.64
CA CYS A 218 0.38 -5.31 -15.48
C CYS A 218 -0.61 -4.25 -15.99
N THR A 219 -1.82 -4.63 -16.40
CA THR A 219 -2.87 -3.69 -16.82
C THR A 219 -3.41 -2.81 -15.70
N GLU A 220 -3.26 -3.23 -14.45
CA GLU A 220 -3.60 -2.44 -13.26
C GLU A 220 -2.45 -1.48 -12.86
N GLY A 221 -1.26 -1.63 -13.46
CA GLY A 221 -0.10 -0.75 -13.29
C GLY A 221 1.13 -1.41 -12.67
N LEU A 222 1.14 -2.74 -12.48
CA LEU A 222 2.32 -3.47 -11.98
C LEU A 222 3.51 -3.26 -12.91
N ASN A 223 4.69 -3.01 -12.35
CA ASN A 223 5.93 -3.08 -13.13
C ASN A 223 7.09 -3.76 -12.40
N LEU A 224 6.88 -4.28 -11.18
CA LEU A 224 7.83 -5.09 -10.43
C LEU A 224 7.13 -6.20 -9.64
N LEU A 225 7.25 -7.44 -10.07
CA LEU A 225 6.74 -8.61 -9.38
C LEU A 225 7.68 -9.01 -8.24
N ILE A 226 7.12 -9.17 -7.04
CA ILE A 226 7.75 -9.85 -5.91
C ILE A 226 7.10 -11.23 -5.81
N TRP A 227 7.87 -12.28 -6.13
CA TRP A 227 7.28 -13.62 -6.25
C TRP A 227 6.89 -14.23 -4.89
N HIS A 228 5.60 -14.42 -4.64
CA HIS A 228 5.07 -15.23 -3.55
C HIS A 228 4.76 -16.68 -4.02
N ALA A 229 5.46 -17.70 -3.53
CA ALA A 229 6.64 -17.64 -2.66
C ALA A 229 7.76 -18.58 -3.13
N PHE A 230 9.00 -18.18 -2.84
CA PHE A 230 10.17 -19.03 -3.03
C PHE A 230 10.58 -19.69 -1.72
N VAL A 231 10.05 -20.88 -1.43
CA VAL A 231 10.27 -21.54 -0.14
C VAL A 231 11.63 -22.23 -0.10
N CYS A 232 12.42 -21.92 0.94
CA CYS A 232 13.64 -22.64 1.23
C CYS A 232 13.30 -24.01 1.83
N SER A 233 13.70 -25.09 1.15
CA SER A 233 13.49 -26.47 1.60
C SER A 233 14.82 -27.23 1.68
N PRO A 234 15.19 -27.78 2.85
CA PRO A 234 16.38 -28.61 2.95
C PRO A 234 16.16 -29.96 2.26
N GLU A 235 17.24 -30.58 1.78
CA GLU A 235 17.22 -31.83 1.00
C GLU A 235 16.45 -32.97 1.69
N LYS A 236 16.55 -33.07 3.03
CA LYS A 236 15.85 -34.08 3.84
C LYS A 236 14.32 -34.07 3.72
N MET A 237 13.72 -32.96 3.24
CA MET A 237 12.28 -32.85 3.04
C MET A 237 11.82 -33.49 1.72
N GLY A 238 12.75 -34.00 0.91
CA GLY A 238 12.46 -34.72 -0.33
C GLY A 238 11.86 -33.84 -1.42
N ILE A 239 11.10 -34.47 -2.32
CA ILE A 239 10.37 -33.81 -3.41
C ILE A 239 8.87 -33.85 -3.05
N PRO A 240 8.14 -32.72 -3.10
CA PRO A 240 8.58 -31.41 -3.61
C PRO A 240 9.33 -30.54 -2.58
N GLY A 241 9.53 -31.04 -1.36
CA GLY A 241 10.12 -30.30 -0.24
C GLY A 241 9.08 -29.65 0.66
N GLN A 242 9.52 -28.98 1.72
CA GLN A 242 8.63 -28.22 2.60
C GLN A 242 8.10 -26.98 1.88
N GLN A 243 6.85 -26.62 2.17
CA GLN A 243 6.20 -25.45 1.62
C GLN A 243 5.54 -24.62 2.73
N TYR A 244 5.36 -23.33 2.45
CA TYR A 244 4.43 -22.50 3.19
C TYR A 244 2.98 -22.93 2.87
N PHE A 245 2.02 -22.55 3.72
CA PHE A 245 0.63 -22.97 3.50
C PHE A 245 0.01 -22.32 2.25
N ALA A 246 0.44 -21.11 1.90
CA ALA A 246 0.05 -20.43 0.68
C ALA A 246 1.08 -20.65 -0.44
N GLY A 247 0.58 -20.89 -1.65
CA GLY A 247 1.37 -20.88 -2.87
C GLY A 247 1.54 -19.45 -3.41
N THR A 248 2.04 -19.26 -4.64
CA THR A 248 2.47 -20.30 -5.58
C THR A 248 3.74 -20.96 -5.08
N HIS A 249 3.77 -22.29 -5.09
CA HIS A 249 4.95 -23.06 -4.68
C HIS A 249 6.03 -22.98 -5.74
N LEU A 250 6.94 -21.99 -5.66
CA LEU A 250 8.10 -21.90 -6.53
C LEU A 250 9.35 -22.36 -5.81
N ASN A 251 10.06 -23.33 -6.37
CA ASN A 251 11.37 -23.79 -5.92
C ASN A 251 12.00 -24.68 -7.01
N PRO A 252 13.28 -25.09 -6.87
CA PRO A 252 13.95 -25.92 -7.87
C PRO A 252 13.34 -27.31 -8.11
N ASN A 253 12.49 -27.81 -7.21
CA ASN A 253 11.85 -29.12 -7.31
C ASN A 253 10.52 -29.10 -8.07
N VAL A 254 10.03 -27.94 -8.52
CA VAL A 254 8.80 -27.91 -9.33
C VAL A 254 9.01 -28.58 -10.68
N THR A 255 7.97 -29.22 -11.20
CA THR A 255 8.01 -30.05 -12.42
C THR A 255 8.51 -29.29 -13.66
N TRP A 256 8.41 -27.97 -13.66
CA TRP A 256 8.78 -27.09 -14.77
C TRP A 256 10.02 -26.24 -14.51
N TRP A 257 10.76 -26.43 -13.40
CA TRP A 257 11.92 -25.58 -13.04
C TRP A 257 12.96 -25.48 -14.16
N ASN A 258 13.35 -26.63 -14.73
CA ASN A 258 14.34 -26.69 -15.82
C ASN A 258 13.82 -26.12 -17.15
N GLN A 259 12.52 -25.80 -17.23
CA GLN A 259 11.86 -25.19 -18.39
C GLN A 259 11.37 -23.77 -18.08
N SER A 260 11.74 -23.20 -16.92
CA SER A 260 11.22 -21.91 -16.44
C SER A 260 11.80 -20.69 -17.15
N ALA A 261 12.97 -20.82 -17.78
CA ALA A 261 13.71 -19.70 -18.36
C ALA A 261 12.89 -18.84 -19.34
N PRO A 262 12.09 -19.39 -20.27
CA PRO A 262 11.23 -18.59 -21.14
C PRO A 262 10.18 -17.78 -20.37
N PHE A 263 9.58 -18.34 -19.32
CA PHE A 263 8.58 -17.65 -18.52
C PHE A 263 9.19 -16.51 -17.71
N PHE A 264 10.31 -16.73 -17.02
CA PHE A 264 11.00 -15.64 -16.33
C PHE A 264 11.52 -14.57 -17.29
N THR A 265 11.98 -14.96 -18.48
CA THR A 265 12.38 -14.00 -19.51
C THR A 265 11.20 -13.16 -19.99
N TYR A 266 10.01 -13.74 -20.11
CA TYR A 266 8.78 -13.03 -20.42
C TYR A 266 8.46 -11.97 -19.35
N LEU A 267 8.42 -12.36 -18.08
CA LEU A 267 8.18 -11.44 -16.96
C LEU A 267 9.19 -10.29 -16.95
N ASN A 268 10.48 -10.60 -17.14
CA ASN A 268 11.54 -9.59 -17.18
C ASN A 268 11.38 -8.60 -18.33
N ARG A 269 10.98 -9.05 -19.52
CA ARG A 269 10.76 -8.17 -20.68
C ARG A 269 9.56 -7.26 -20.49
N CYS A 270 8.44 -7.78 -19.98
CA CYS A 270 7.26 -6.99 -19.69
C CYS A 270 7.56 -5.90 -18.66
N GLN A 271 8.16 -6.28 -17.52
CA GLN A 271 8.56 -5.32 -16.48
C GLN A 271 9.54 -4.27 -17.01
N HIS A 272 10.55 -4.69 -17.80
CA HIS A 272 11.48 -3.75 -18.41
C HIS A 272 10.74 -2.68 -19.23
N MET A 273 9.82 -3.09 -20.12
CA MET A 273 9.05 -2.15 -20.94
C MET A 273 8.13 -1.27 -20.12
N LEU A 274 7.45 -1.82 -19.10
CA LEU A 274 6.53 -1.08 -18.22
C LEU A 274 7.23 -0.08 -17.29
N GLN A 275 8.53 -0.24 -17.07
CA GLN A 275 9.36 0.73 -16.33
C GLN A 275 9.93 1.84 -17.23
N GLN A 276 9.72 1.80 -18.55
CA GLN A 276 10.22 2.83 -19.45
C GLN A 276 9.31 4.06 -19.48
N GLY A 277 9.94 5.23 -19.56
CA GLY A 277 9.23 6.50 -19.75
C GLY A 277 8.41 6.92 -18.53
N THR A 278 7.24 7.50 -18.79
CA THR A 278 6.34 8.00 -17.75
C THR A 278 4.92 7.60 -18.10
N PHE A 279 4.18 7.11 -17.11
CA PHE A 279 2.78 6.75 -17.26
C PHE A 279 1.95 7.90 -17.85
N ARG A 280 0.93 7.54 -18.63
CA ARG A 280 -0.02 8.49 -19.22
C ARG A 280 -1.43 8.05 -18.87
N ALA A 281 -2.18 8.97 -18.29
CA ALA A 281 -3.59 8.84 -17.98
C ALA A 281 -4.31 10.14 -18.30
N ASP A 282 -5.61 10.04 -18.52
CA ASP A 282 -6.45 11.14 -18.98
C ASP A 282 -7.03 11.91 -17.80
N ALA A 283 -7.40 11.19 -16.74
CA ALA A 283 -8.02 11.76 -15.55
C ALA A 283 -7.20 11.53 -14.28
N LEU A 284 -7.31 12.48 -13.39
CA LEU A 284 -6.89 12.38 -12.01
C LEU A 284 -8.14 12.37 -11.14
N VAL A 285 -8.32 11.34 -10.32
CA VAL A 285 -9.49 11.14 -9.48
C VAL A 285 -9.14 11.52 -8.05
N TYR A 286 -9.65 12.65 -7.57
CA TYR A 286 -9.53 12.96 -6.14
C TYR A 286 -10.54 12.12 -5.37
N TYR A 287 -10.12 11.27 -4.43
CA TYR A 287 -11.07 10.41 -3.70
C TYR A 287 -11.54 10.97 -2.35
N GLY A 288 -11.34 12.27 -2.09
CA GLY A 288 -11.68 12.89 -0.81
C GLY A 288 -10.61 12.74 0.27
N ASP A 289 -10.89 13.30 1.45
CA ASP A 289 -10.00 13.33 2.61
C ASP A 289 -10.57 12.56 3.81
N HIS A 290 -11.57 11.71 3.56
CA HIS A 290 -12.16 10.84 4.56
C HIS A 290 -11.18 9.72 4.95
N THR A 291 -11.45 9.05 6.06
CA THR A 291 -10.66 7.92 6.54
C THR A 291 -11.60 6.88 7.16
N PRO A 292 -11.43 5.58 6.89
CA PRO A 292 -10.47 4.97 5.95
C PRO A 292 -10.71 5.38 4.49
N ASN A 293 -9.68 5.38 3.65
CA ASN A 293 -9.82 5.70 2.22
C ASN A 293 -8.88 4.88 1.34
N PHE A 294 -9.47 4.17 0.38
CA PHE A 294 -8.84 3.17 -0.46
C PHE A 294 -9.43 3.24 -1.88
N SER A 295 -8.56 3.24 -2.88
CA SER A 295 -8.93 3.08 -4.29
C SER A 295 -9.24 1.62 -4.60
N GLN A 296 -10.17 1.42 -5.53
CA GLN A 296 -10.58 0.11 -6.03
C GLN A 296 -9.74 -0.31 -7.24
N SER A 297 -10.02 -1.48 -7.82
CA SER A 297 -9.42 -1.93 -9.08
C SER A 297 -9.66 -0.92 -10.21
N ARG A 298 -8.81 -0.96 -11.25
CA ARG A 298 -8.93 -0.11 -12.43
C ARG A 298 -10.34 -0.17 -13.02
N SER A 299 -10.92 -1.36 -13.09
CA SER A 299 -12.26 -1.63 -13.63
C SER A 299 -13.40 -0.92 -12.90
N SER A 300 -13.18 -0.39 -11.69
CA SER A 300 -14.20 0.41 -10.98
C SER A 300 -14.50 1.75 -11.67
N ASP A 301 -13.54 2.27 -12.46
CA ASP A 301 -13.64 3.49 -13.27
C ASP A 301 -14.56 4.59 -12.66
N PRO A 302 -14.17 5.16 -11.50
CA PRO A 302 -15.00 6.15 -10.82
C PRO A 302 -15.21 7.42 -11.66
N ALA A 303 -14.31 7.68 -12.61
CA ALA A 303 -14.39 8.78 -13.57
C ALA A 303 -15.29 8.48 -14.78
N LYS A 304 -15.72 7.22 -14.96
CA LYS A 304 -16.56 6.75 -16.09
C LYS A 304 -15.97 7.11 -17.46
N LEU A 305 -14.65 6.95 -17.61
CA LEU A 305 -13.93 7.27 -18.83
C LEU A 305 -14.24 6.30 -19.97
N GLY A 306 -14.46 5.02 -19.64
CA GLY A 306 -14.69 3.96 -20.61
C GLY A 306 -13.41 3.47 -21.34
N PRO A 307 -13.57 2.59 -22.35
CA PRO A 307 -12.45 1.95 -23.02
C PRO A 307 -11.49 2.93 -23.69
N GLY A 308 -10.18 2.65 -23.58
CA GLY A 308 -9.11 3.43 -24.23
C GLY A 308 -8.54 4.56 -23.37
N TYR A 309 -9.11 4.82 -22.20
CA TYR A 309 -8.65 5.83 -21.25
C TYR A 309 -8.17 5.20 -19.95
N ASP A 310 -7.37 5.96 -19.19
CA ASP A 310 -6.93 5.57 -17.85
C ASP A 310 -6.97 6.74 -16.87
N TYR A 311 -6.85 6.44 -15.59
CA TYR A 311 -6.86 7.42 -14.51
C TYR A 311 -5.84 7.10 -13.43
N ASP A 312 -5.45 8.07 -12.61
CA ASP A 312 -4.85 7.79 -11.31
C ASP A 312 -5.74 8.33 -10.20
N VAL A 313 -5.64 7.75 -9.02
CA VAL A 313 -6.26 8.29 -7.81
C VAL A 313 -5.27 9.17 -7.06
N ILE A 314 -5.72 10.33 -6.57
CA ILE A 314 -4.89 11.26 -5.81
C ILE A 314 -5.53 11.61 -4.46
N ASN A 315 -4.69 11.77 -3.44
CA ASN A 315 -5.12 12.20 -2.11
C ASN A 315 -4.95 13.70 -1.89
N GLU A 316 -5.41 14.16 -0.72
CA GLU A 316 -5.29 15.55 -0.29
C GLU A 316 -3.83 16.05 -0.29
N GLU A 317 -2.89 15.28 0.27
CA GLU A 317 -1.49 15.70 0.41
C GLU A 317 -0.83 15.95 -0.95
N ALA A 318 -1.00 15.04 -1.91
CA ALA A 318 -0.43 15.19 -3.24
C ALA A 318 -1.07 16.32 -4.05
N ILE A 319 -2.38 16.57 -3.91
CA ILE A 319 -3.01 17.76 -4.51
C ILE A 319 -2.39 19.05 -3.98
N LEU A 320 -2.22 19.15 -2.66
CA LEU A 320 -1.75 20.38 -2.03
C LEU A 320 -0.27 20.64 -2.32
N THR A 321 0.55 19.59 -2.33
CA THR A 321 2.01 19.72 -2.33
C THR A 321 2.68 19.42 -3.67
N ARG A 322 2.05 18.65 -4.56
CA ARG A 322 2.69 18.14 -5.80
C ARG A 322 1.98 18.54 -7.08
N LEU A 323 0.68 18.85 -7.02
CA LEU A 323 -0.12 19.18 -8.18
C LEU A 323 0.02 20.66 -8.59
N SER A 324 0.27 20.87 -9.87
CA SER A 324 0.34 22.18 -10.53
C SER A 324 -0.34 22.14 -11.89
N VAL A 325 -0.56 23.31 -12.52
CA VAL A 325 -1.00 23.40 -13.92
C VAL A 325 0.15 23.95 -14.76
N ARG A 326 0.48 23.26 -15.85
CA ARG A 326 1.48 23.68 -16.85
C ARG A 326 0.95 23.35 -18.23
N ASN A 327 1.01 24.32 -19.17
CA ASN A 327 0.53 24.14 -20.54
C ASN A 327 -0.90 23.56 -20.63
N ASN A 328 -1.81 24.06 -19.78
CA ASN A 328 -3.20 23.60 -19.66
C ASN A 328 -3.35 22.11 -19.29
N LEU A 329 -2.33 21.51 -18.66
CA LEU A 329 -2.36 20.16 -18.13
C LEU A 329 -2.08 20.17 -16.62
N LEU A 330 -2.82 19.33 -15.90
CA LEU A 330 -2.53 19.00 -14.51
C LEU A 330 -1.22 18.22 -14.49
N THR A 331 -0.22 18.69 -13.76
CA THR A 331 1.14 18.15 -13.77
C THR A 331 1.57 17.80 -12.36
N ILE A 332 1.96 16.53 -12.18
CA ILE A 332 2.68 16.08 -10.99
C ILE A 332 4.15 16.38 -11.19
N GLU A 333 4.79 17.02 -10.20
CA GLU A 333 6.22 17.28 -10.25
C GLU A 333 7.03 15.99 -10.45
N ASN A 334 7.88 15.97 -11.49
CA ASN A 334 8.67 14.82 -11.93
C ASN A 334 7.84 13.57 -12.29
N GLY A 335 6.56 13.74 -12.58
CA GLY A 335 5.61 12.66 -12.80
C GLY A 335 4.72 12.86 -14.03
N PRO A 336 3.58 12.16 -14.07
CA PRO A 336 2.64 12.21 -15.19
C PRO A 336 1.89 13.55 -15.27
N THR A 337 1.18 13.69 -16.38
CA THR A 337 0.26 14.81 -16.63
C THR A 337 -1.12 14.30 -16.98
N TYR A 338 -2.16 15.04 -16.59
CA TYR A 338 -3.56 14.69 -16.78
C TYR A 338 -4.32 15.85 -17.45
N ARG A 339 -5.41 15.52 -18.15
CA ARG A 339 -6.28 16.51 -18.81
C ARG A 339 -7.43 16.93 -17.91
N LEU A 340 -7.88 16.04 -17.03
CA LEU A 340 -9.08 16.22 -16.23
C LEU A 340 -8.80 15.90 -14.77
N LEU A 341 -9.40 16.65 -13.85
CA LEU A 341 -9.52 16.27 -12.45
C LEU A 341 -10.99 15.95 -12.19
N THR A 342 -11.28 14.71 -11.81
CA THR A 342 -12.63 14.32 -11.39
C THR A 342 -12.74 14.39 -9.88
N ILE A 343 -13.83 14.97 -9.43
CA ILE A 343 -14.12 15.20 -8.02
C ILE A 343 -15.40 14.43 -7.67
N PRO A 344 -15.44 13.64 -6.59
CA PRO A 344 -16.61 12.87 -6.21
C PRO A 344 -17.72 13.82 -5.77
N ASP A 345 -18.95 13.43 -6.11
CA ASP A 345 -20.14 14.06 -5.56
C ASP A 345 -20.30 13.61 -4.10
N HIS A 346 -19.63 14.33 -3.19
CA HIS A 346 -19.58 14.02 -1.77
C HIS A 346 -19.99 15.24 -0.92
N PRO A 347 -20.83 15.06 0.12
CA PRO A 347 -21.37 16.18 0.90
C PRO A 347 -20.34 16.90 1.78
N SER A 348 -19.18 16.28 2.05
CA SER A 348 -18.06 16.89 2.78
C SER A 348 -16.81 16.94 1.93
N PHE A 349 -16.07 18.04 2.02
CA PHE A 349 -14.90 18.29 1.19
C PHE A 349 -13.83 19.04 1.97
N SER A 350 -12.56 18.70 1.73
CA SER A 350 -11.42 19.42 2.29
C SER A 350 -11.39 20.88 1.81
N LEU A 351 -11.50 21.81 2.76
CA LEU A 351 -11.38 23.24 2.47
C LEU A 351 -10.01 23.64 1.89
N PRO A 352 -8.86 23.13 2.40
CA PRO A 352 -7.57 23.32 1.76
C PRO A 352 -7.56 22.88 0.28
N VAL A 353 -8.10 21.70 -0.03
CA VAL A 353 -8.16 21.20 -1.42
C VAL A 353 -9.05 22.11 -2.27
N LEU A 354 -10.24 22.48 -1.79
CA LEU A 354 -11.14 23.42 -2.48
C LEU A 354 -10.43 24.73 -2.87
N ARG A 355 -9.68 25.33 -1.94
CA ARG A 355 -8.91 26.55 -2.19
C ARG A 355 -7.81 26.34 -3.23
N LYS A 356 -7.09 25.22 -3.13
CA LYS A 356 -6.07 24.85 -4.12
C LYS A 356 -6.69 24.67 -5.50
N LEU A 357 -7.81 23.96 -5.61
CA LEU A 357 -8.50 23.73 -6.88
C LEU A 357 -9.02 25.03 -7.49
N HIS A 358 -9.59 25.93 -6.69
CA HIS A 358 -9.97 27.27 -7.15
C HIS A 358 -8.78 28.01 -7.80
N HIS A 359 -7.59 27.92 -7.21
CA HIS A 359 -6.37 28.51 -7.78
C HIS A 359 -5.81 27.74 -9.00
N LEU A 360 -6.13 26.46 -9.19
CA LEU A 360 -5.69 25.73 -10.39
C LEU A 360 -6.61 26.01 -11.59
N VAL A 361 -7.84 26.46 -11.35
CA VAL A 361 -8.84 26.77 -12.40
C VAL A 361 -8.80 28.24 -12.83
N HIS A 362 -8.32 29.14 -11.95
CA HIS A 362 -8.19 30.59 -12.18
C HIS A 362 -6.73 31.02 -12.18
#